data_AF-A0AAD6T9J1-F1
#
_entry.id   AF-A0AAD6T9J1-F1
#
_cell.length_a   1.000
_cell.length_b   1.000
_cell.length_c   1.000
_cell.angle_alpha   90.00
_cell.angle_beta   90.00
_cell.angle_gamma   90.00
#
_symmetry.space_group_name_H-M   'P 1'
#
loop_
_entity.id
_entity.type
_entity.pdbx_description
1 polymer ?
#
loop_
_entity_poly.entity_id
_entity_poly.type
_entity_poly.pdbx_seq_one_letter_code
_entity_poly.pdbx_strand_id
1 'polypeptide(L)'
;MQYEPSHNDDSDEESDEEDLVMDEGSQALLGPHNTSSPVLSERPKKPLVFPNMVQVKSIVFESAPTLLFTTLGLLFTGELLDHVSRWRAMREVDQLIMIIPVVLNLKGNLEMNLSARLGTAANVGELDDPSARRAIIIGNLALLQVQATVVSFVAAGVSLVLGLIVPRSETTVQEVLATRRPLPHVPPVADHLRRSGFPTFIMVASTAMTAACLSSLLLGSFMCSLVVLCRRFGRDPDNIAPPIASCLGDLVTLVLIGAVSSVLIIVMHTPIPFTLAILVVLSAISCGVFTRRNPVVAPLLTQGWAPLFGAMVISSGTGIVLDLFVSRYDGFALLAIVISGLPGAVGAIFTSRLSTSLHAAAMAITPTASGVEASSSAVMLMLLLVTLPVEVIFLSVLSLLGWLHLPFVFVALSVVFFCIAVSCSLLLARALTNFLWARNLDPDMYALPIHSALMDLVGQLLLVLCFEIVSLFGGRVALKPPVT
;
A
#
# COMPACT_ATOMS: atom_id res chain seq x y z
N MET A 1 84.55 -5.43 -1.61
CA MET A 1 83.53 -4.98 -2.58
C MET A 1 83.16 -3.55 -2.17
N GLN A 2 83.93 -2.50 -2.49
CA GLN A 2 84.71 -2.20 -3.70
C GLN A 2 83.80 -1.89 -4.89
N TYR A 3 83.31 -0.64 -4.99
CA TYR A 3 83.71 0.31 -6.04
C TYR A 3 83.14 1.71 -5.75
N GLU A 4 84.03 2.70 -5.68
CA GLU A 4 83.77 4.11 -5.98
C GLU A 4 84.39 4.35 -7.38
N PRO A 5 83.97 5.36 -8.18
CA PRO A 5 84.57 6.69 -7.93
C PRO A 5 83.77 7.94 -8.40
N SER A 6 84.15 9.08 -7.80
CA SER A 6 84.45 10.40 -8.41
C SER A 6 83.38 11.26 -9.10
N HIS A 7 83.32 12.53 -8.66
CA HIS A 7 83.32 13.81 -9.42
C HIS A 7 82.27 14.03 -10.54
N ASN A 8 81.80 15.23 -10.92
CA ASN A 8 81.80 16.63 -10.41
C ASN A 8 80.83 17.41 -11.35
N ASP A 9 80.52 18.71 -11.26
CA ASP A 9 80.88 19.87 -10.41
C ASP A 9 79.68 20.86 -10.44
N ASP A 10 79.80 22.05 -9.82
CA ASP A 10 79.06 23.30 -10.14
C ASP A 10 77.52 23.37 -9.94
N SER A 11 76.86 24.52 -9.77
CA SER A 11 77.15 25.82 -9.10
C SER A 11 75.83 26.64 -9.11
N ASP A 12 75.79 27.77 -8.38
CA ASP A 12 74.87 28.93 -8.57
C ASP A 12 73.34 28.72 -8.31
N GLU A 13 72.55 29.71 -7.86
CA GLU A 13 72.79 30.94 -7.09
C GLU A 13 71.46 31.38 -6.41
N GLU A 14 71.57 32.38 -5.54
CA GLU A 14 70.60 33.37 -5.03
C GLU A 14 69.41 33.77 -5.99
N SER A 15 68.28 34.38 -5.59
CA SER A 15 67.77 34.98 -4.33
C SER A 15 66.27 35.38 -4.48
N ASP A 16 65.61 35.79 -3.39
CA ASP A 16 64.70 36.95 -3.15
C ASP A 16 63.81 37.52 -4.29
N GLU A 17 62.64 38.14 -4.13
CA GLU A 17 61.82 38.74 -3.04
C GLU A 17 60.33 38.74 -3.56
N GLU A 18 59.23 39.15 -2.92
CA GLU A 18 58.97 40.25 -1.97
C GLU A 18 57.58 40.05 -1.27
N ASP A 19 57.40 40.61 -0.07
CA ASP A 19 56.21 40.51 0.80
C ASP A 19 55.12 41.60 0.56
N LEU A 20 53.85 41.31 0.92
CA LEU A 20 52.85 42.34 1.34
C LEU A 20 51.80 41.82 2.36
N VAL A 21 52.20 41.71 3.64
CA VAL A 21 51.74 42.52 4.80
C VAL A 21 50.37 43.25 4.62
N MET A 22 49.36 43.26 5.52
CA MET A 22 49.31 43.18 7.00
C MET A 22 47.93 42.73 7.56
N ASP A 23 47.87 42.39 8.85
CA ASP A 23 46.65 42.15 9.68
C ASP A 23 46.41 43.31 10.67
N GLU A 24 45.15 43.57 11.07
CA GLU A 24 44.83 44.17 12.38
C GLU A 24 43.33 44.03 12.73
N GLY A 25 43.01 43.81 14.02
CA GLY A 25 41.67 43.38 14.44
C GLY A 25 41.02 44.16 15.59
N SER A 26 39.74 43.82 15.82
CA SER A 26 38.97 43.94 17.09
C SER A 26 39.03 45.24 17.90
N GLN A 27 37.91 45.99 17.93
CA GLN A 27 37.54 46.78 19.12
C GLN A 27 36.02 46.85 19.33
N ALA A 28 35.62 46.89 20.61
CA ALA A 28 34.23 46.74 21.06
C ALA A 28 33.52 48.08 21.29
N LEU A 29 32.19 48.09 21.23
CA LEU A 29 31.39 49.23 21.68
C LEU A 29 30.05 48.77 22.30
N LEU A 30 30.02 48.71 23.63
CA LEU A 30 28.79 48.64 24.43
C LEU A 30 28.53 50.01 25.06
N GLY A 31 27.28 50.47 25.04
CA GLY A 31 26.79 51.67 25.72
C GLY A 31 25.46 51.38 26.44
N PRO A 32 25.14 52.07 27.56
CA PRO A 32 24.18 51.55 28.54
C PRO A 32 22.74 52.05 28.42
N HIS A 33 21.81 51.22 28.92
CA HIS A 33 20.46 51.50 29.45
C HIS A 33 19.61 52.66 28.87
N ASN A 34 18.45 52.33 28.28
CA ASN A 34 17.19 52.88 28.78
C ASN A 34 15.93 52.03 28.50
N THR A 35 15.12 51.88 29.55
CA THR A 35 13.66 51.59 29.62
C THR A 35 12.91 50.86 28.49
N SER A 36 12.64 49.58 28.75
CA SER A 36 11.38 48.84 28.52
C SER A 36 10.27 49.45 27.63
N SER A 37 9.91 48.72 26.57
CA SER A 37 8.54 48.68 26.00
C SER A 37 8.25 47.25 25.51
N PRO A 38 7.06 46.68 25.75
CA PRO A 38 6.76 45.31 25.35
C PRO A 38 6.45 45.26 23.86
N VAL A 39 7.41 44.84 23.05
CA VAL A 39 7.16 44.54 21.63
C VAL A 39 6.24 43.33 21.56
N LEU A 40 5.01 43.56 21.08
CA LEU A 40 4.03 42.52 20.80
C LEU A 40 4.68 41.49 19.86
N SER A 41 4.71 40.22 20.27
CA SER A 41 5.24 39.14 19.44
C SER A 41 4.27 38.86 18.27
N GLU A 42 4.40 39.63 17.20
CA GLU A 42 3.84 39.26 15.91
C GLU A 42 4.53 37.98 15.45
N ARG A 43 3.81 36.85 15.55
CA ARG A 43 4.20 35.62 14.87
C ARG A 43 4.35 35.95 13.38
N PRO A 44 5.54 35.77 12.76
CA PRO A 44 5.67 35.99 11.34
C PRO A 44 4.72 35.03 10.61
N LYS A 45 3.78 35.59 9.85
CA LYS A 45 2.88 34.81 9.02
C LYS A 45 3.74 34.08 7.99
N LYS A 46 3.94 32.75 8.17
CA LYS A 46 4.66 31.91 7.20
C LYS A 46 4.05 32.18 5.81
N PRO A 47 4.82 32.68 4.82
CA PRO A 47 4.28 32.84 3.48
C PRO A 47 3.90 31.47 2.94
N LEU A 48 2.75 31.37 2.28
CA LEU A 48 2.34 30.18 1.53
C LEU A 48 3.28 30.05 0.32
N VAL A 49 4.38 29.32 0.50
CA VAL A 49 5.27 28.93 -0.59
C VAL A 49 4.54 27.91 -1.42
N PHE A 50 3.90 28.38 -2.49
CA PHE A 50 3.33 27.49 -3.51
C PHE A 50 4.47 26.64 -4.11
N PRO A 51 4.31 25.32 -4.24
CA PRO A 51 5.30 24.49 -4.92
C PRO A 51 5.45 24.94 -6.38
N ASN A 52 6.65 24.78 -6.92
CA ASN A 52 6.93 25.12 -8.32
C ASN A 52 5.91 24.46 -9.25
N MET A 53 5.30 25.24 -10.15
CA MET A 53 4.30 24.76 -11.13
C MET A 53 4.76 23.53 -11.93
N VAL A 54 6.08 23.35 -12.09
CA VAL A 54 6.71 22.18 -12.71
C VAL A 54 6.52 20.91 -11.87
N GLN A 55 6.78 20.96 -10.55
CA GLN A 55 6.56 19.83 -9.63
C GLN A 55 5.07 19.45 -9.56
N VAL A 56 4.19 20.46 -9.46
CA VAL A 56 2.73 20.27 -9.49
C VAL A 56 2.30 19.52 -10.74
N LYS A 57 2.77 19.95 -11.93
CA LYS A 57 2.44 19.30 -13.18
C LYS A 57 2.97 17.85 -13.24
N SER A 58 4.20 17.59 -12.84
CA SER A 58 4.75 16.22 -12.78
C SER A 58 3.90 15.29 -11.90
N ILE A 59 3.57 15.71 -10.67
CA ILE A 59 2.72 14.92 -9.76
C ILE A 59 1.37 14.60 -10.40
N VAL A 60 0.72 15.58 -11.05
CA VAL A 60 -0.58 15.38 -11.74
C VAL A 60 -0.42 14.41 -12.93
N PHE A 61 0.57 14.62 -13.79
CA PHE A 61 0.80 13.79 -14.98
C PHE A 61 1.21 12.34 -14.67
N GLU A 62 1.85 12.10 -13.52
CA GLU A 62 2.26 10.76 -13.07
C GLU A 62 1.19 10.06 -12.24
N SER A 63 0.52 10.79 -11.34
CA SER A 63 -0.48 10.22 -10.42
C SER A 63 -1.84 10.01 -11.08
N ALA A 64 -2.32 10.94 -11.91
CA ALA A 64 -3.66 10.84 -12.50
C ALA A 64 -3.90 9.58 -13.35
N PRO A 65 -3.03 9.20 -14.33
CA PRO A 65 -3.24 7.98 -15.10
C PRO A 65 -3.07 6.72 -14.24
N THR A 66 -2.17 6.77 -13.26
CA THR A 66 -1.93 5.68 -12.30
C THR A 66 -3.17 5.44 -11.43
N LEU A 67 -3.73 6.49 -10.82
CA LEU A 67 -4.95 6.40 -10.00
C LEU A 67 -6.17 5.96 -10.81
N LEU A 68 -6.30 6.39 -12.07
CA LEU A 68 -7.34 5.88 -12.96
C LEU A 68 -7.17 4.38 -13.25
N PHE A 69 -5.95 3.93 -13.53
CA PHE A 69 -5.64 2.51 -13.70
C PHE A 69 -5.90 1.70 -12.42
N THR A 70 -5.50 2.21 -11.26
CA THR A 70 -5.80 1.62 -9.94
C THR A 70 -7.29 1.49 -9.71
N THR A 71 -8.08 2.52 -10.05
CA THR A 71 -9.54 2.52 -9.91
C THR A 71 -10.20 1.46 -10.80
N LEU A 72 -9.76 1.34 -12.06
CA LEU A 72 -10.22 0.27 -12.96
C LEU A 72 -9.79 -1.12 -12.47
N GLY A 73 -8.55 -1.25 -11.98
CA GLY A 73 -8.04 -2.50 -11.40
C GLY A 73 -8.85 -2.96 -10.19
N LEU A 74 -9.15 -2.06 -9.26
CA LEU A 74 -10.00 -2.32 -8.09
C LEU A 74 -11.43 -2.72 -8.51
N LEU A 75 -12.01 -2.05 -9.51
CA LEU A 75 -13.32 -2.40 -10.07
C LEU A 75 -13.32 -3.81 -10.67
N PHE A 76 -12.29 -4.16 -11.46
CA PHE A 76 -12.13 -5.52 -11.99
C PHE A 76 -11.88 -6.56 -10.89
N THR A 77 -11.16 -6.22 -9.82
CA THR A 77 -10.97 -7.11 -8.66
C THR A 77 -12.30 -7.41 -7.95
N GLY A 78 -13.16 -6.41 -7.76
CA GLY A 78 -14.50 -6.60 -7.18
C GLY A 78 -15.40 -7.51 -8.04
N GLU A 79 -15.40 -7.30 -9.36
CA GLU A 79 -16.14 -8.14 -10.31
C GLU A 79 -15.54 -9.56 -10.42
N LEU A 80 -14.22 -9.70 -10.31
CA LEU A 80 -13.53 -10.99 -10.25
C LEU A 80 -13.90 -11.74 -8.97
N LEU A 81 -14.06 -11.06 -7.83
CA LEU A 81 -14.48 -11.68 -6.56
C LEU A 81 -15.89 -12.29 -6.67
N ASP A 82 -16.80 -11.60 -7.36
CA ASP A 82 -18.12 -12.13 -7.72
C ASP A 82 -18.03 -13.40 -8.61
N HIS A 83 -17.03 -13.49 -9.48
CA HIS A 83 -16.81 -14.68 -10.30
C HIS A 83 -16.15 -15.84 -9.53
N VAL A 84 -15.07 -15.57 -8.80
CA VAL A 84 -14.26 -16.57 -8.08
C VAL A 84 -15.03 -17.20 -6.92
N SER A 85 -15.82 -16.41 -6.18
CA SER A 85 -16.71 -16.91 -5.11
C SER A 85 -17.72 -17.97 -5.58
N ARG A 86 -18.13 -17.95 -6.86
CA ARG A 86 -19.03 -18.95 -7.44
C ARG A 86 -18.33 -20.25 -7.82
N TRP A 87 -17.00 -20.32 -7.77
CA TRP A 87 -16.25 -21.52 -8.16
C TRP A 87 -16.44 -22.66 -7.17
N ARG A 88 -16.29 -23.90 -7.65
CA ARG A 88 -16.57 -25.13 -6.89
C ARG A 88 -15.85 -25.16 -5.55
N ALA A 89 -14.55 -24.83 -5.52
CA ALA A 89 -13.75 -24.85 -4.30
C ALA A 89 -14.28 -23.90 -3.22
N MET A 90 -14.76 -22.71 -3.60
CA MET A 90 -15.32 -21.71 -2.69
C MET A 90 -16.64 -22.15 -2.06
N ARG A 91 -17.48 -22.88 -2.81
CA ARG A 91 -18.76 -23.42 -2.33
C ARG A 91 -18.66 -24.70 -1.49
N GLU A 92 -17.60 -25.47 -1.71
CA GLU A 92 -17.30 -26.71 -0.96
C GLU A 92 -16.50 -26.43 0.31
N VAL A 93 -15.64 -25.41 0.32
CA VAL A 93 -14.79 -25.03 1.46
C VAL A 93 -15.00 -23.55 1.82
N ASP A 94 -15.95 -23.31 2.71
CA ASP A 94 -16.34 -21.96 3.14
C ASP A 94 -15.17 -21.14 3.74
N GLN A 95 -14.16 -21.81 4.33
CA GLN A 95 -12.94 -21.17 4.83
C GLN A 95 -12.10 -20.50 3.72
N LEU A 96 -12.26 -20.90 2.45
CA LEU A 96 -11.62 -20.24 1.31
C LEU A 96 -12.27 -18.91 0.94
N ILE A 97 -13.56 -18.69 1.25
CA ILE A 97 -14.17 -17.37 1.08
C ILE A 97 -13.75 -16.45 2.24
N MET A 98 -13.82 -16.95 3.48
CA MET A 98 -13.51 -16.17 4.69
C MET A 98 -12.03 -15.71 4.75
N ILE A 99 -11.11 -16.43 4.11
CA ILE A 99 -9.69 -16.03 4.07
C ILE A 99 -9.38 -14.93 3.04
N ILE A 100 -10.20 -14.75 1.99
CA ILE A 100 -9.88 -13.81 0.90
C ILE A 100 -9.65 -12.38 1.41
N PRO A 101 -10.58 -11.72 2.14
CA PRO A 101 -10.38 -10.33 2.58
C PRO A 101 -9.10 -10.16 3.41
N VAL A 102 -8.81 -11.15 4.26
CA VAL A 102 -7.63 -11.17 5.14
C VAL A 102 -6.35 -11.30 4.32
N VAL A 103 -6.26 -12.24 3.38
CA VAL A 103 -5.05 -12.42 2.54
C VAL A 103 -4.84 -11.25 1.59
N LEU A 104 -5.89 -10.72 0.96
CA LEU A 104 -5.78 -9.58 0.06
C LEU A 104 -5.23 -8.35 0.81
N ASN A 105 -5.87 -7.91 1.90
CA ASN A 105 -5.42 -6.76 2.68
C ASN A 105 -3.97 -6.89 3.16
N LEU A 106 -3.60 -8.02 3.77
CA LEU A 106 -2.25 -8.21 4.31
C LEU A 106 -1.20 -8.25 3.20
N LYS A 107 -1.54 -8.82 2.04
CA LYS A 107 -0.62 -8.91 0.92
C LYS A 107 -0.49 -7.58 0.18
N GLY A 108 -1.57 -6.86 -0.07
CA GLY A 108 -1.52 -5.50 -0.61
C GLY A 108 -0.57 -4.63 0.20
N ASN A 109 -0.64 -4.74 1.53
CA ASN A 109 0.29 -4.07 2.46
C ASN A 109 1.77 -4.51 2.30
N LEU A 110 2.07 -5.80 2.06
CA LEU A 110 3.45 -6.25 1.79
C LEU A 110 4.02 -5.68 0.48
N GLU A 111 3.22 -5.68 -0.59
CA GLU A 111 3.63 -5.20 -1.91
C GLU A 111 3.70 -3.66 -1.94
N MET A 112 2.85 -2.95 -1.18
CA MET A 112 2.98 -1.51 -0.94
C MET A 112 4.24 -1.16 -0.13
N ASN A 113 4.56 -1.91 0.94
CA ASN A 113 5.81 -1.70 1.69
C ASN A 113 7.05 -2.00 0.83
N LEU A 114 7.02 -3.01 -0.05
CA LEU A 114 8.06 -3.23 -1.06
C LEU A 114 8.21 -1.99 -1.96
N SER A 115 7.08 -1.53 -2.48
CA SER A 115 7.00 -0.41 -3.42
C SER A 115 7.60 0.88 -2.83
N ALA A 116 7.23 1.25 -1.61
CA ALA A 116 7.77 2.43 -0.93
C ALA A 116 9.28 2.32 -0.65
N ARG A 117 9.75 1.21 -0.07
CA ARG A 117 11.19 0.99 0.17
C ARG A 117 12.02 1.07 -1.11
N LEU A 118 11.51 0.51 -2.22
CA LEU A 118 12.16 0.63 -3.52
C LEU A 118 12.04 2.04 -4.12
N GLY A 119 10.95 2.75 -3.87
CA GLY A 119 10.74 4.15 -4.24
C GLY A 119 11.76 5.08 -3.56
N THR A 120 11.88 4.98 -2.23
CA THR A 120 12.92 5.65 -1.42
C THR A 120 14.32 5.32 -1.96
N ALA A 121 14.68 4.04 -2.11
CA ALA A 121 15.99 3.63 -2.63
C ALA A 121 16.27 4.15 -4.05
N ALA A 122 15.24 4.22 -4.92
CA ALA A 122 15.35 4.78 -6.25
C ALA A 122 15.55 6.30 -6.22
N ASN A 123 14.82 7.02 -5.37
CA ASN A 123 14.85 8.48 -5.27
C ASN A 123 16.13 8.98 -4.59
N VAL A 124 16.65 8.25 -3.60
CA VAL A 124 17.95 8.48 -2.95
C VAL A 124 19.14 8.12 -3.87
N GLY A 125 18.93 7.25 -4.87
CA GLY A 125 19.93 6.88 -5.87
C GLY A 125 20.67 5.56 -5.60
N GLU A 126 20.30 4.80 -4.56
CA GLU A 126 20.88 3.49 -4.25
C GLU A 126 20.68 2.46 -5.38
N LEU A 127 19.64 2.62 -6.20
CA LEU A 127 19.38 1.74 -7.35
C LEU A 127 20.18 2.10 -8.62
N ASP A 128 20.98 3.17 -8.61
CA ASP A 128 21.76 3.57 -9.78
C ASP A 128 22.95 2.62 -9.99
N ASP A 129 23.63 2.19 -8.90
CA ASP A 129 24.65 1.15 -8.97
C ASP A 129 24.05 -0.23 -9.30
N PRO A 130 24.53 -0.93 -10.35
CA PRO A 130 24.02 -2.25 -10.72
C PRO A 130 24.17 -3.34 -9.66
N SER A 131 25.20 -3.26 -8.80
CA SER A 131 25.46 -4.29 -7.79
C SER A 131 24.55 -4.11 -6.56
N ALA A 132 24.42 -2.88 -6.06
CA ALA A 132 23.48 -2.50 -5.01
C ALA A 132 22.04 -2.75 -5.46
N ARG A 133 21.65 -2.30 -6.66
CA ARG A 133 20.33 -2.59 -7.25
C ARG A 133 20.02 -4.08 -7.27
N ARG A 134 20.96 -4.93 -7.70
CA ARG A 134 20.76 -6.38 -7.73
C ARG A 134 20.62 -6.97 -6.32
N ALA A 135 21.42 -6.50 -5.35
CA ALA A 135 21.33 -6.93 -3.97
C ALA A 135 19.97 -6.54 -3.35
N ILE A 136 19.53 -5.29 -3.53
CA ILE A 136 18.25 -4.77 -3.02
C ILE A 136 17.07 -5.54 -3.63
N ILE A 137 17.03 -5.71 -4.96
CA ILE A 137 15.93 -6.41 -5.66
C ILE A 137 15.85 -7.88 -5.23
N ILE A 138 16.94 -8.64 -5.33
CA ILE A 138 16.90 -10.09 -5.03
C ILE A 138 16.68 -10.31 -3.52
N GLY A 139 17.26 -9.47 -2.66
CA GLY A 139 17.04 -9.52 -1.21
C GLY A 139 15.58 -9.28 -0.84
N ASN A 140 14.95 -8.24 -1.39
CA ASN A 140 13.54 -7.94 -1.13
C ASN A 140 12.60 -8.99 -1.75
N LEU A 141 12.89 -9.52 -2.94
CA LEU A 141 12.08 -10.59 -3.53
C LEU A 141 12.13 -11.88 -2.69
N ALA A 142 13.29 -12.22 -2.13
CA ALA A 142 13.41 -13.33 -1.17
C ALA A 142 12.71 -13.04 0.16
N LEU A 143 12.78 -11.80 0.67
CA LEU A 143 12.03 -11.37 1.86
C LEU A 143 10.51 -11.53 1.67
N LEU A 144 9.98 -11.11 0.51
CA LEU A 144 8.56 -11.26 0.18
C LEU A 144 8.09 -12.71 0.24
N GLN A 145 8.91 -13.69 -0.15
CA GLN A 145 8.53 -15.10 -0.04
C GLN A 145 8.38 -15.55 1.41
N VAL A 146 9.26 -15.08 2.30
CA VAL A 146 9.13 -15.32 3.75
C VAL A 146 7.86 -14.67 4.28
N GLN A 147 7.66 -13.39 3.97
CA GLN A 147 6.53 -12.60 4.46
C GLN A 147 5.20 -13.18 3.95
N ALA A 148 5.05 -13.39 2.64
CA ALA A 148 3.84 -13.96 2.04
C ALA A 148 3.48 -15.34 2.61
N THR A 149 4.47 -16.21 2.88
CA THR A 149 4.23 -17.53 3.49
C THR A 149 3.69 -17.39 4.91
N VAL A 150 4.38 -16.64 5.77
CA VAL A 150 3.99 -16.46 7.18
C VAL A 150 2.62 -15.78 7.28
N VAL A 151 2.42 -14.70 6.53
CA VAL A 151 1.17 -13.92 6.51
C VAL A 151 -0.01 -14.79 6.07
N SER A 152 0.14 -15.58 5.01
CA SER A 152 -0.93 -16.44 4.49
C SER A 152 -1.24 -17.62 5.42
N PHE A 153 -0.23 -18.16 6.10
CA PHE A 153 -0.42 -19.17 7.13
C PHE A 153 -1.20 -18.63 8.34
N VAL A 154 -0.85 -17.41 8.82
CA VAL A 154 -1.60 -16.74 9.89
C VAL A 154 -3.03 -16.43 9.43
N ALA A 155 -3.23 -15.94 8.21
CA ALA A 155 -4.56 -15.69 7.66
C ALA A 155 -5.43 -16.97 7.56
N ALA A 156 -4.83 -18.13 7.24
CA ALA A 156 -5.52 -19.42 7.30
C ALA A 156 -5.91 -19.82 8.72
N GLY A 157 -5.07 -19.53 9.71
CA GLY A 157 -5.40 -19.67 11.14
C GLY A 157 -6.56 -18.77 11.57
N VAL A 158 -6.55 -17.50 11.14
CA VAL A 158 -7.63 -16.54 11.43
C VAL A 158 -8.95 -16.95 10.76
N SER A 159 -8.92 -17.38 9.50
CA SER A 159 -10.11 -17.91 8.81
C SER A 159 -10.69 -19.16 9.51
N LEU A 160 -9.83 -20.03 10.05
CA LEU A 160 -10.27 -21.16 10.87
C LEU A 160 -10.96 -20.70 12.16
N VAL A 161 -10.38 -19.73 12.89
CA VAL A 161 -10.95 -19.19 14.13
C VAL A 161 -12.28 -18.47 13.86
N LEU A 162 -12.35 -17.61 12.84
CA LEU A 162 -13.60 -16.95 12.43
C LEU A 162 -14.67 -17.99 12.04
N GLY A 163 -14.28 -19.03 11.30
CA GLY A 163 -15.17 -20.14 10.93
C GLY A 163 -15.63 -21.03 12.09
N LEU A 164 -15.07 -20.88 13.29
CA LEU A 164 -15.51 -21.53 14.52
C LEU A 164 -16.35 -20.61 15.42
N ILE A 165 -16.05 -19.30 15.41
CA ILE A 165 -16.71 -18.30 16.27
C ILE A 165 -17.99 -17.76 15.65
N VAL A 166 -18.06 -17.63 14.32
CA VAL A 166 -19.22 -17.09 13.61
C VAL A 166 -20.20 -18.22 13.27
N PRO A 167 -21.31 -18.42 14.01
CA PRO A 167 -22.36 -19.34 13.59
C PRO A 167 -22.96 -18.84 12.28
N ARG A 168 -22.98 -19.69 11.25
CA ARG A 168 -23.59 -19.34 9.97
C ARG A 168 -25.10 -19.29 10.10
N SER A 169 -25.64 -18.09 10.27
CA SER A 169 -26.79 -17.71 9.45
C SER A 169 -26.35 -17.75 7.99
N GLU A 170 -27.24 -18.13 7.07
CA GLU A 170 -26.90 -18.54 5.71
C GLU A 170 -26.21 -17.43 4.89
N THR A 171 -24.87 -17.44 4.88
CA THR A 171 -24.02 -16.93 3.79
C THR A 171 -24.43 -15.59 3.15
N THR A 172 -24.37 -14.48 3.88
CA THR A 172 -24.64 -13.12 3.35
C THR A 172 -23.82 -12.80 2.09
N VAL A 173 -22.54 -13.21 2.07
CA VAL A 173 -21.65 -13.07 0.89
C VAL A 173 -22.11 -13.95 -0.28
N GLN A 174 -22.67 -15.14 -0.03
CA GLN A 174 -23.09 -16.04 -1.11
C GLN A 174 -24.51 -15.71 -1.61
N GLU A 175 -25.39 -15.16 -0.78
CA GLU A 175 -26.67 -14.60 -1.23
C GLU A 175 -26.47 -13.38 -2.14
N VAL A 176 -25.64 -12.40 -1.75
CA VAL A 176 -25.41 -11.20 -2.58
C VAL A 176 -24.71 -11.53 -3.92
N LEU A 177 -23.92 -12.61 -3.96
CA LEU A 177 -23.27 -13.11 -5.18
C LEU A 177 -24.15 -14.12 -5.96
N ALA A 178 -25.26 -14.54 -5.36
CA ALA A 178 -26.34 -15.32 -5.99
C ALA A 178 -27.49 -14.43 -6.50
N THR A 179 -27.79 -13.28 -5.89
CA THR A 179 -28.88 -12.38 -6.32
C THR A 179 -28.74 -11.83 -7.75
N ARG A 180 -27.60 -12.04 -8.41
CA ARG A 180 -27.46 -11.85 -9.87
C ARG A 180 -28.35 -12.77 -10.73
N ARG A 181 -28.95 -13.84 -10.17
CA ARG A 181 -30.07 -14.65 -10.74
C ARG A 181 -30.63 -15.60 -9.67
N PRO A 182 -31.96 -15.80 -9.57
CA PRO A 182 -32.48 -16.86 -8.70
C PRO A 182 -31.88 -18.21 -9.11
N LEU A 183 -31.16 -18.86 -8.20
CA LEU A 183 -30.71 -20.23 -8.41
C LEU A 183 -31.95 -21.14 -8.56
N PRO A 184 -31.92 -22.16 -9.44
CA PRO A 184 -32.83 -23.28 -9.32
C PRO A 184 -32.71 -23.86 -7.90
N HIS A 185 -33.84 -24.20 -7.29
CA HIS A 185 -33.90 -24.72 -5.92
C HIS A 185 -33.03 -25.98 -5.78
N VAL A 186 -31.79 -25.80 -5.29
CA VAL A 186 -30.93 -26.89 -4.87
C VAL A 186 -31.51 -27.41 -3.56
N PRO A 187 -31.85 -28.70 -3.43
CA PRO A 187 -32.41 -29.21 -2.19
C PRO A 187 -31.41 -28.99 -1.03
N PRO A 188 -31.89 -28.83 0.21
CA PRO A 188 -31.03 -28.60 1.36
C PRO A 188 -30.03 -29.75 1.49
N VAL A 189 -28.74 -29.44 1.28
CA VAL A 189 -27.67 -30.41 1.46
C VAL A 189 -27.56 -30.68 2.95
N ALA A 190 -27.95 -31.89 3.35
CA ALA A 190 -28.30 -32.26 4.71
C ALA A 190 -27.29 -31.86 5.81
N ASP A 191 -27.82 -31.62 7.01
CA ASP A 191 -27.15 -31.24 8.26
C ASP A 191 -26.15 -32.29 8.80
N HIS A 192 -25.11 -32.57 8.02
CA HIS A 192 -23.98 -33.37 8.43
C HIS A 192 -22.76 -32.48 8.50
N LEU A 193 -22.59 -31.85 9.67
CA LEU A 193 -21.36 -31.26 10.19
C LEU A 193 -20.33 -30.98 9.09
N ARG A 194 -20.38 -29.79 8.46
CA ARG A 194 -19.25 -29.22 7.69
C ARG A 194 -18.10 -28.92 8.65
N ARG A 195 -17.52 -29.97 9.24
CA ARG A 195 -16.44 -29.95 10.21
C ARG A 195 -15.28 -29.21 9.57
N SER A 196 -14.78 -28.20 10.28
CA SER A 196 -13.45 -27.63 10.11
C SER A 196 -12.40 -28.69 10.42
N GLY A 197 -12.26 -29.66 9.52
CA GLY A 197 -11.34 -30.77 9.66
C GLY A 197 -9.91 -30.37 9.35
N PHE A 198 -8.95 -31.15 9.85
CA PHE A 198 -7.54 -31.00 9.50
C PHE A 198 -7.29 -30.98 7.97
N PRO A 199 -7.92 -31.83 7.12
CA PRO A 199 -7.75 -31.75 5.66
C PRO A 199 -8.19 -30.40 5.08
N THR A 200 -9.31 -29.85 5.58
CA THR A 200 -9.84 -28.56 5.15
C THR A 200 -8.89 -27.41 5.51
N PHE A 201 -8.36 -27.41 6.74
CA PHE A 201 -7.37 -26.41 7.16
C PHE A 201 -6.08 -26.50 6.33
N ILE A 202 -5.56 -27.71 6.10
CA ILE A 202 -4.36 -27.92 5.27
C ILE A 202 -4.60 -27.49 3.82
N MET A 203 -5.79 -27.74 3.25
CA MET A 203 -6.15 -27.26 1.91
C MET A 203 -6.16 -25.72 1.84
N VAL A 204 -6.78 -25.05 2.83
CA VAL A 204 -6.83 -23.58 2.91
C VAL A 204 -5.43 -22.99 3.07
N ALA A 205 -4.63 -23.52 4.00
CA ALA A 205 -3.27 -23.06 4.24
C ALA A 205 -2.36 -23.28 3.02
N SER A 206 -2.40 -24.46 2.40
CA SER A 206 -1.61 -24.74 1.18
C SER A 206 -2.04 -23.84 0.01
N THR A 207 -3.34 -23.67 -0.22
CA THR A 207 -3.87 -22.76 -1.24
C THR A 207 -3.37 -21.34 -1.02
N ALA A 208 -3.55 -20.81 0.19
CA ALA A 208 -3.20 -19.43 0.52
C ALA A 208 -1.70 -19.17 0.40
N MET A 209 -0.86 -20.05 0.98
CA MET A 209 0.60 -19.92 0.89
C MET A 209 1.09 -20.04 -0.56
N THR A 210 0.64 -21.05 -1.32
CA THR A 210 1.06 -21.22 -2.72
C THR A 210 0.62 -20.04 -3.60
N ALA A 211 -0.64 -19.60 -3.47
CA ALA A 211 -1.15 -18.46 -4.24
C ALA A 211 -0.45 -17.16 -3.88
N ALA A 212 -0.22 -16.89 -2.58
CA ALA A 212 0.48 -15.69 -2.14
C ALA A 212 1.94 -15.67 -2.58
N CYS A 213 2.69 -16.77 -2.41
CA CYS A 213 4.08 -16.88 -2.85
C CYS A 213 4.22 -16.70 -4.36
N LEU A 214 3.40 -17.41 -5.16
CA LEU A 214 3.40 -17.30 -6.62
C LEU A 214 3.03 -15.87 -7.06
N SER A 215 1.98 -15.28 -6.47
CA SER A 215 1.61 -13.89 -6.71
C SER A 215 2.74 -12.93 -6.33
N SER A 216 3.51 -13.17 -5.26
CA SER A 216 4.61 -12.26 -4.82
C SER A 216 5.88 -12.46 -5.63
N LEU A 217 6.10 -13.62 -6.24
CA LEU A 217 7.14 -13.79 -7.26
C LEU A 217 6.78 -12.98 -8.51
N LEU A 218 5.55 -13.11 -9.01
CA LEU A 218 5.09 -12.41 -10.21
C LEU A 218 5.04 -10.89 -9.99
N LEU A 219 4.32 -10.46 -8.97
CA LEU A 219 4.08 -9.05 -8.70
C LEU A 219 5.30 -8.35 -8.10
N GLY A 220 6.02 -8.97 -7.18
CA GLY A 220 7.26 -8.41 -6.63
C GLY A 220 8.32 -8.19 -7.72
N SER A 221 8.45 -9.12 -8.67
CA SER A 221 9.33 -8.95 -9.85
C SER A 221 8.84 -7.83 -10.76
N PHE A 222 7.52 -7.70 -10.97
CA PHE A 222 6.93 -6.61 -11.74
C PHE A 222 7.13 -5.25 -11.07
N MET A 223 6.92 -5.13 -9.75
CA MET A 223 7.15 -3.91 -8.96
C MET A 223 8.62 -3.48 -8.98
N CYS A 224 9.56 -4.41 -8.76
CA CYS A 224 10.98 -4.14 -8.90
C CYS A 224 11.32 -3.62 -10.31
N SER A 225 10.75 -4.22 -11.35
CA SER A 225 10.95 -3.79 -12.73
C SER A 225 10.34 -2.41 -13.00
N LEU A 226 9.15 -2.14 -12.46
CA LEU A 226 8.41 -0.89 -12.59
C LEU A 226 9.18 0.27 -11.96
N VAL A 227 9.70 0.10 -10.74
CA VAL A 227 10.48 1.15 -10.04
C VAL A 227 11.77 1.47 -10.81
N VAL A 228 12.51 0.45 -11.25
CA VAL A 228 13.72 0.64 -12.08
C VAL A 228 13.39 1.33 -13.41
N LEU A 229 12.22 1.04 -14.00
CA LEU A 229 11.75 1.68 -15.23
C LEU A 229 11.33 3.14 -15.00
N CYS A 230 10.72 3.47 -13.85
CA CYS A 230 10.42 4.84 -13.45
C CYS A 230 11.71 5.66 -13.31
N ARG A 231 12.70 5.14 -12.56
CA ARG A 231 14.04 5.76 -12.43
C ARG A 231 14.69 5.98 -13.80
N ARG A 232 14.67 4.97 -14.68
CA ARG A 232 15.24 5.06 -16.05
C ARG A 232 14.55 6.11 -16.93
N PHE A 233 13.27 6.37 -16.74
CA PHE A 233 12.51 7.39 -17.48
C PHE A 233 12.42 8.75 -16.74
N GLY A 234 13.10 8.93 -15.62
CA GLY A 234 13.05 10.18 -14.84
C GLY A 234 11.67 10.49 -14.26
N ARG A 235 10.85 9.46 -13.99
CA ARG A 235 9.55 9.59 -13.29
C ARG A 235 9.70 9.18 -11.83
N ASP A 236 8.92 9.80 -10.96
CA ASP A 236 8.96 9.52 -9.54
C ASP A 236 8.21 8.21 -9.23
N PRO A 237 8.90 7.14 -8.75
CA PRO A 237 8.25 5.88 -8.42
C PRO A 237 7.22 6.03 -7.29
N ASP A 238 7.35 7.02 -6.40
CA ASP A 238 6.40 7.25 -5.30
C ASP A 238 4.99 7.64 -5.81
N ASN A 239 4.89 8.23 -7.00
CA ASN A 239 3.63 8.59 -7.64
C ASN A 239 2.93 7.41 -8.34
N ILE A 240 3.68 6.34 -8.66
CA ILE A 240 3.27 5.31 -9.63
C ILE A 240 3.18 3.93 -8.97
N ALA A 241 4.21 3.54 -8.24
CA ALA A 241 4.36 2.16 -7.79
C ALA A 241 3.42 1.80 -6.62
N PRO A 242 3.16 2.63 -5.59
CA PRO A 242 2.27 2.23 -4.48
C PRO A 242 0.81 1.98 -4.92
N PRO A 243 0.15 2.83 -5.74
CA PRO A 243 -1.20 2.56 -6.24
C PRO A 243 -1.31 1.30 -7.12
N ILE A 244 -0.28 0.99 -7.90
CA ILE A 244 -0.26 -0.20 -8.77
C ILE A 244 0.01 -1.46 -7.94
N ALA A 245 0.85 -1.37 -6.90
CA ALA A 245 1.09 -2.47 -5.95
C ALA A 245 -0.19 -2.90 -5.23
N SER A 246 -1.02 -1.92 -4.81
CA SER A 246 -2.33 -2.17 -4.20
C SER A 246 -3.28 -2.91 -5.17
N CYS A 247 -3.63 -2.32 -6.32
CA CYS A 247 -4.67 -2.92 -7.18
C CYS A 247 -4.28 -4.25 -7.84
N LEU A 248 -3.02 -4.38 -8.31
CA LEU A 248 -2.54 -5.63 -8.90
C LEU A 248 -2.24 -6.69 -7.83
N GLY A 249 -1.90 -6.26 -6.60
CA GLY A 249 -1.78 -7.10 -5.42
C GLY A 249 -3.02 -7.95 -5.22
N ASP A 250 -4.16 -7.29 -5.15
CA ASP A 250 -5.42 -7.98 -4.90
C ASP A 250 -5.87 -8.80 -6.10
N LEU A 251 -5.82 -8.22 -7.31
CA LEU A 251 -6.24 -8.88 -8.55
C LEU A 251 -5.50 -10.21 -8.79
N VAL A 252 -4.16 -10.16 -8.79
CA VAL A 252 -3.31 -11.34 -9.11
C VAL A 252 -3.44 -12.39 -8.01
N THR A 253 -3.55 -11.97 -6.75
CA THR A 253 -3.71 -12.90 -5.61
C THR A 253 -5.06 -13.61 -5.65
N LEU A 254 -6.14 -12.89 -5.97
CA LEU A 254 -7.48 -13.45 -6.08
C LEU A 254 -7.58 -14.47 -7.24
N VAL A 255 -7.02 -14.15 -8.42
CA VAL A 255 -6.91 -15.12 -9.53
C VAL A 255 -6.20 -16.39 -9.08
N LEU A 256 -5.05 -16.25 -8.40
CA LEU A 256 -4.24 -17.40 -8.01
C LEU A 256 -4.84 -18.20 -6.86
N ILE A 257 -5.53 -17.59 -5.90
CA ILE A 257 -6.33 -18.30 -4.89
C ILE A 257 -7.40 -19.15 -5.58
N GLY A 258 -8.16 -18.56 -6.53
CA GLY A 258 -9.17 -19.29 -7.30
C GLY A 258 -8.57 -20.45 -8.10
N ALA A 259 -7.48 -20.22 -8.82
CA ALA A 259 -6.85 -21.24 -9.66
C ALA A 259 -6.25 -22.39 -8.83
N VAL A 260 -5.48 -22.07 -7.78
CA VAL A 260 -4.82 -23.06 -6.92
C VAL A 260 -5.85 -23.88 -6.13
N SER A 261 -6.89 -23.24 -5.57
CA SER A 261 -7.96 -23.97 -4.87
C SER A 261 -8.75 -24.90 -5.78
N SER A 262 -9.00 -24.50 -7.04
CA SER A 262 -9.71 -25.34 -8.03
C SER A 262 -8.96 -26.60 -8.43
N VAL A 263 -7.62 -26.59 -8.34
CA VAL A 263 -6.79 -27.80 -8.51
C VAL A 263 -6.77 -28.62 -7.21
N LEU A 264 -6.54 -27.98 -6.07
CA LEU A 264 -6.39 -28.68 -4.79
C LEU A 264 -7.68 -29.33 -4.28
N ILE A 265 -8.86 -28.80 -4.60
CA ILE A 265 -10.15 -29.37 -4.17
C ILE A 265 -10.36 -30.80 -4.70
N ILE A 266 -9.91 -31.06 -5.94
CA ILE A 266 -9.99 -32.38 -6.59
C ILE A 266 -9.21 -33.44 -5.80
N VAL A 267 -8.19 -33.02 -5.05
CA VAL A 267 -7.25 -33.89 -4.34
C VAL A 267 -7.24 -33.63 -2.82
N MET A 268 -8.27 -33.00 -2.25
CA MET A 268 -8.25 -32.49 -0.87
C MET A 268 -8.02 -33.56 0.21
N HIS A 269 -8.43 -34.81 -0.06
CA HIS A 269 -8.28 -35.95 0.85
C HIS A 269 -6.99 -36.75 0.63
N THR A 270 -6.15 -36.35 -0.32
CA THR A 270 -4.83 -36.94 -0.58
C THR A 270 -3.76 -36.23 0.25
N PRO A 271 -2.53 -36.76 0.40
CA PRO A 271 -1.43 -36.02 1.03
C PRO A 271 -0.92 -34.81 0.19
N ILE A 272 -1.40 -34.58 -1.03
CA ILE A 272 -0.86 -33.56 -1.96
C ILE A 272 -0.93 -32.12 -1.39
N PRO A 273 -2.05 -31.65 -0.78
CA PRO A 273 -2.08 -30.32 -0.18
C PRO A 273 -1.09 -30.17 0.99
N PHE A 274 -0.86 -31.25 1.75
CA PHE A 274 0.09 -31.28 2.87
C PHE A 274 1.55 -31.23 2.39
N THR A 275 1.91 -32.02 1.38
CA THR A 275 3.27 -31.99 0.81
C THR A 275 3.56 -30.66 0.11
N LEU A 276 2.58 -30.06 -0.56
CA LEU A 276 2.67 -28.72 -1.13
C LEU A 276 2.89 -27.65 -0.04
N ALA A 277 2.14 -27.70 1.06
CA ALA A 277 2.34 -26.80 2.20
C ALA A 277 3.78 -26.88 2.75
N ILE A 278 4.31 -28.08 2.96
CA ILE A 278 5.69 -28.30 3.41
C ILE A 278 6.69 -27.75 2.39
N LEU A 279 6.49 -28.00 1.09
CA LEU A 279 7.39 -27.52 0.04
C LEU A 279 7.47 -25.98 0.00
N VAL A 280 6.33 -25.29 0.14
CA VAL A 280 6.30 -23.82 0.21
C VAL A 280 7.01 -23.31 1.47
N VAL A 281 6.79 -23.94 2.63
CA VAL A 281 7.48 -23.57 3.88
C VAL A 281 8.99 -23.79 3.77
N LEU A 282 9.46 -24.90 3.18
CA LEU A 282 10.88 -25.15 2.94
C LEU A 282 11.51 -24.14 1.95
N SER A 283 10.76 -23.76 0.91
CA SER A 283 11.16 -22.69 -0.01
C SER A 283 11.31 -21.35 0.73
N ALA A 284 10.32 -20.99 1.55
CA ALA A 284 10.35 -19.78 2.37
C ALA A 284 11.52 -19.77 3.38
N ILE A 285 11.80 -20.88 4.04
CA ILE A 285 12.97 -21.02 4.93
C ILE A 285 14.28 -20.81 4.13
N SER A 286 14.37 -21.37 2.93
CA SER A 286 15.53 -21.20 2.04
C SER A 286 15.71 -19.73 1.61
N CYS A 287 14.62 -19.05 1.25
CA CYS A 287 14.61 -17.61 0.99
C CYS A 287 15.00 -16.80 2.24
N GLY A 288 14.53 -17.17 3.44
CA GLY A 288 14.90 -16.51 4.69
C GLY A 288 16.39 -16.64 5.02
N VAL A 289 16.97 -17.82 4.84
CA VAL A 289 18.42 -18.05 4.98
C VAL A 289 19.21 -17.22 3.95
N PHE A 290 18.70 -17.07 2.73
CA PHE A 290 19.30 -16.20 1.72
C PHE A 290 19.21 -14.71 2.13
N THR A 291 18.04 -14.21 2.52
CA THR A 291 17.83 -12.82 2.97
C THR A 291 18.70 -12.46 4.17
N ARG A 292 18.93 -13.39 5.12
CA ARG A 292 19.84 -13.19 6.25
C ARG A 292 21.31 -12.93 5.87
N ARG A 293 21.73 -13.27 4.64
CA ARG A 293 23.08 -12.98 4.13
C ARG A 293 23.19 -11.59 3.49
N ASN A 294 22.08 -10.91 3.25
CA ASN A 294 22.07 -9.58 2.65
C ASN A 294 21.95 -8.52 3.76
N PRO A 295 23.00 -7.71 4.04
CA PRO A 295 23.00 -6.78 5.16
C PRO A 295 21.93 -5.69 5.05
N VAL A 296 21.53 -5.31 3.84
CA VAL A 296 20.51 -4.27 3.59
C VAL A 296 19.11 -4.76 3.96
N VAL A 297 18.81 -6.04 3.70
CA VAL A 297 17.45 -6.60 3.82
C VAL A 297 17.27 -7.50 5.05
N ALA A 298 18.35 -8.01 5.65
CA ALA A 298 18.30 -8.87 6.83
C ALA A 298 17.52 -8.28 8.03
N PRO A 299 17.62 -6.98 8.39
CA PRO A 299 16.84 -6.41 9.50
C PRO A 299 15.31 -6.51 9.28
N LEU A 300 14.87 -6.44 8.03
CA LEU A 300 13.47 -6.43 7.61
C LEU A 300 12.77 -7.79 7.81
N LEU A 301 13.51 -8.85 8.13
CA LEU A 301 12.96 -10.13 8.59
C LEU A 301 12.34 -10.05 10.00
N THR A 302 12.73 -9.07 10.81
CA THR A 302 12.25 -8.91 12.20
C THR A 302 11.40 -7.65 12.41
N GLN A 303 11.45 -6.70 11.49
CA GLN A 303 10.72 -5.43 11.55
C GLN A 303 9.39 -5.51 10.78
N GLY A 304 8.45 -4.59 11.07
CA GLY A 304 7.20 -4.45 10.30
C GLY A 304 6.11 -5.51 10.54
N TRP A 305 6.34 -6.54 11.36
CA TRP A 305 5.29 -7.49 11.73
C TRP A 305 4.18 -6.85 12.57
N ALA A 306 4.53 -5.96 13.51
CA ALA A 306 3.58 -5.26 14.37
C ALA A 306 2.55 -4.40 13.61
N PRO A 307 2.92 -3.50 12.68
CA PRO A 307 1.95 -2.73 11.89
C PRO A 307 1.11 -3.62 10.98
N LEU A 308 1.68 -4.69 10.41
CA LEU A 308 0.96 -5.61 9.53
C LEU A 308 -0.10 -6.45 10.28
N PHE A 309 0.22 -6.98 11.45
CA PHE A 309 -0.79 -7.68 12.27
C PHE A 309 -1.76 -6.72 12.96
N GLY A 310 -1.35 -5.49 13.29
CA GLY A 310 -2.26 -4.42 13.72
C GLY A 310 -3.28 -4.05 12.64
N ALA A 311 -2.83 -3.92 11.39
CA ALA A 311 -3.68 -3.70 10.22
C ALA A 311 -4.69 -4.84 10.03
N MET A 312 -4.30 -6.10 10.25
CA MET A 312 -5.21 -7.26 10.23
C MET A 312 -6.42 -7.10 11.17
N VAL A 313 -6.17 -6.63 12.39
CA VAL A 313 -7.22 -6.45 13.41
C VAL A 313 -8.17 -5.32 13.01
N ILE A 314 -7.64 -4.21 12.47
CA ILE A 314 -8.45 -3.10 11.97
C ILE A 314 -9.29 -3.54 10.75
N SER A 315 -8.66 -4.25 9.80
CA SER A 315 -9.33 -4.81 8.60
C SER A 315 -10.42 -5.82 8.95
N SER A 316 -10.31 -6.53 10.08
CA SER A 316 -11.39 -7.38 10.60
C SER A 316 -12.63 -6.56 10.97
N GLY A 317 -12.44 -5.35 11.52
CA GLY A 317 -13.53 -4.38 11.74
C GLY A 317 -14.18 -3.92 10.43
N THR A 318 -13.37 -3.65 9.40
CA THR A 318 -13.88 -3.37 8.04
C THR A 318 -14.72 -4.52 7.49
N GLY A 319 -14.26 -5.77 7.66
CA GLY A 319 -15.01 -6.96 7.23
C GLY A 319 -16.39 -7.07 7.88
N ILE A 320 -16.51 -6.68 9.15
CA ILE A 320 -17.80 -6.62 9.87
C ILE A 320 -18.70 -5.52 9.30
N VAL A 321 -18.15 -4.33 8.99
CA VAL A 321 -18.93 -3.26 8.33
C VAL A 321 -19.42 -3.72 6.95
N LEU A 322 -18.59 -4.42 6.18
CA LEU A 322 -19.00 -4.98 4.90
C LEU A 322 -20.18 -5.98 5.07
N ASP A 323 -20.06 -6.95 5.97
CA ASP A 323 -21.08 -7.99 6.19
C ASP A 323 -22.43 -7.39 6.67
N LEU A 324 -22.41 -6.39 7.54
CA LEU A 324 -23.61 -5.73 8.07
C LEU A 324 -24.40 -4.92 7.02
N PHE A 325 -23.73 -4.39 5.99
CA PHE A 325 -24.34 -3.44 5.05
C PHE A 325 -24.43 -3.96 3.61
N VAL A 326 -23.69 -5.01 3.24
CA VAL A 326 -23.70 -5.58 1.87
C VAL A 326 -25.05 -6.15 1.44
N SER A 327 -25.81 -6.75 2.37
CA SER A 327 -27.18 -7.23 2.13
C SER A 327 -28.25 -6.14 2.22
N ARG A 328 -27.92 -5.01 2.87
CA ARG A 328 -28.84 -3.90 3.09
C ARG A 328 -28.89 -2.92 1.91
N TYR A 329 -27.82 -2.84 1.12
CA TYR A 329 -27.65 -1.84 0.08
C TYR A 329 -27.11 -2.43 -1.24
N ASP A 330 -27.92 -2.34 -2.29
CA ASP A 330 -27.56 -2.73 -3.65
C ASP A 330 -26.26 -2.05 -4.11
N GLY A 331 -25.29 -2.85 -4.57
CA GLY A 331 -24.00 -2.36 -5.07
C GLY A 331 -23.00 -1.92 -3.99
N PHE A 332 -23.33 -2.04 -2.70
CA PHE A 332 -22.46 -1.60 -1.61
C PHE A 332 -21.04 -2.17 -1.71
N ALA A 333 -20.88 -3.48 -1.96
CA ALA A 333 -19.56 -4.11 -2.06
C ALA A 333 -18.69 -3.55 -3.21
N LEU A 334 -19.28 -3.30 -4.39
CA LEU A 334 -18.55 -2.74 -5.54
C LEU A 334 -18.10 -1.31 -5.26
N LEU A 335 -18.96 -0.50 -4.64
CA LEU A 335 -18.63 0.86 -4.24
C LEU A 335 -17.62 0.88 -3.09
N ALA A 336 -17.76 -0.01 -2.10
CA ALA A 336 -16.88 -0.10 -0.93
C ALA A 336 -15.42 -0.33 -1.33
N ILE A 337 -15.16 -1.25 -2.28
CA ILE A 337 -13.81 -1.57 -2.75
C ILE A 337 -13.11 -0.33 -3.35
N VAL A 338 -13.83 0.51 -4.10
CA VAL A 338 -13.23 1.70 -4.75
C VAL A 338 -13.23 2.92 -3.83
N ILE A 339 -14.33 3.19 -3.12
CA ILE A 339 -14.47 4.32 -2.19
C ILE A 339 -13.52 4.20 -0.98
N SER A 340 -13.08 2.99 -0.62
CA SER A 340 -11.99 2.81 0.35
C SER A 340 -10.60 2.71 -0.29
N GLY A 341 -10.45 1.91 -1.35
CA GLY A 341 -9.17 1.65 -1.99
C GLY A 341 -8.55 2.87 -2.67
N LEU A 342 -9.34 3.74 -3.32
CA LEU A 342 -8.82 4.93 -4.01
C LEU A 342 -8.27 5.98 -3.02
N PRO A 343 -8.97 6.37 -1.92
CA PRO A 343 -8.37 7.18 -0.87
C PRO A 343 -7.16 6.53 -0.20
N GLY A 344 -7.17 5.20 -0.03
CA GLY A 344 -6.00 4.43 0.43
C GLY A 344 -4.79 4.64 -0.46
N ALA A 345 -4.91 4.37 -1.76
CA ALA A 345 -3.85 4.52 -2.76
C ALA A 345 -3.29 5.97 -2.84
N VAL A 346 -4.16 6.97 -2.68
CA VAL A 346 -3.76 8.39 -2.67
C VAL A 346 -2.95 8.74 -1.43
N GLY A 347 -3.36 8.23 -0.27
CA GLY A 347 -2.58 8.35 0.95
C GLY A 347 -1.28 7.54 0.91
N ALA A 348 -1.23 6.44 0.16
CA ALA A 348 -0.01 5.67 -0.09
C ALA A 348 1.02 6.46 -0.91
N ILE A 349 0.61 7.13 -2.01
CA ILE A 349 1.49 8.07 -2.74
C ILE A 349 2.06 9.12 -1.77
N PHE A 350 1.17 9.77 -1.02
CA PHE A 350 1.57 10.84 -0.11
C PHE A 350 2.50 10.36 1.02
N THR A 351 2.24 9.17 1.55
CA THR A 351 3.09 8.49 2.56
C THR A 351 4.47 8.20 2.00
N SER A 352 4.56 7.60 0.80
CA SER A 352 5.82 7.29 0.12
C SER A 352 6.63 8.57 -0.12
N ARG A 353 6.04 9.58 -0.76
CA ARG A 353 6.70 10.89 -1.00
C ARG A 353 7.19 11.56 0.29
N LEU A 354 6.40 11.54 1.36
CA LEU A 354 6.75 12.16 2.63
C LEU A 354 7.88 11.38 3.32
N SER A 355 7.84 10.05 3.30
CA SER A 355 8.89 9.17 3.82
C SER A 355 10.21 9.35 3.07
N THR A 356 10.19 9.28 1.73
CA THR A 356 11.33 9.61 0.86
C THR A 356 11.93 10.97 1.21
N SER A 357 11.10 11.99 1.44
CA SER A 357 11.59 13.34 1.79
C SER A 357 12.26 13.41 3.18
N LEU A 358 11.82 12.57 4.13
CA LEU A 358 12.41 12.47 5.46
C LEU A 358 13.74 11.70 5.43
N HIS A 359 13.80 10.59 4.70
CA HIS A 359 15.04 9.84 4.46
C HIS A 359 16.08 10.68 3.72
N ALA A 360 15.70 11.37 2.65
CA ALA A 360 16.59 12.28 1.93
C ALA A 360 17.08 13.45 2.82
N ALA A 361 16.22 14.00 3.69
CA ALA A 361 16.62 15.03 4.65
C ALA A 361 17.56 14.50 5.75
N ALA A 362 17.41 13.24 6.18
CA ALA A 362 18.30 12.61 7.14
C ALA A 362 19.71 12.33 6.58
N MET A 363 19.81 12.09 5.28
CA MET A 363 21.09 11.91 4.57
C MET A 363 21.76 13.24 4.17
N ALA A 364 21.05 14.37 4.25
CA ALA A 364 21.59 15.68 3.91
C ALA A 364 22.47 16.23 5.03
N ILE A 365 23.73 16.58 4.69
CA ILE A 365 24.76 17.07 5.63
C ILE A 365 24.38 18.40 6.30
N THR A 366 23.42 19.16 5.75
CA THR A 366 22.90 20.40 6.34
C THR A 366 21.37 20.33 6.53
N PRO A 367 20.87 20.40 7.79
CA PRO A 367 19.45 20.26 8.07
C PRO A 367 18.68 21.56 7.78
N THR A 368 18.29 21.76 6.52
CA THR A 368 17.34 22.83 6.14
C THR A 368 15.90 22.43 6.52
N ALA A 369 15.62 22.42 7.83
CA ALA A 369 14.36 21.98 8.43
C ALA A 369 13.09 22.78 8.01
N SER A 370 13.23 23.79 7.14
CA SER A 370 12.16 24.68 6.68
C SER A 370 11.46 24.23 5.39
N GLY A 371 12.01 23.29 4.62
CA GLY A 371 11.48 22.92 3.29
C GLY A 371 10.31 21.93 3.30
N VAL A 372 10.25 21.02 4.28
CA VAL A 372 9.34 19.84 4.24
C VAL A 372 7.87 20.21 4.51
N GLU A 373 7.60 21.13 5.43
CA GLU A 373 6.22 21.44 5.86
C GLU A 373 5.38 22.22 4.84
N ALA A 374 6.01 23.14 4.09
CA ALA A 374 5.30 24.07 3.21
C ALA A 374 4.80 23.39 1.93
N SER A 375 5.63 22.54 1.32
CA SER A 375 5.27 21.77 0.12
C SER A 375 4.19 20.72 0.42
N SER A 376 4.28 20.06 1.58
CA SER A 376 3.38 18.98 2.02
C SER A 376 1.90 19.31 1.83
N SER A 377 1.45 20.47 2.32
CA SER A 377 0.03 20.88 2.27
C SER A 377 -0.48 21.12 0.84
N ALA A 378 0.39 21.57 -0.07
CA ALA A 378 0.04 21.79 -1.46
C ALA A 378 0.00 20.47 -2.25
N VAL A 379 0.91 19.52 -1.96
CA VAL A 379 0.84 18.16 -2.52
C VAL A 379 -0.47 17.48 -2.12
N MET A 380 -0.90 17.60 -0.86
CA MET A 380 -2.21 17.11 -0.40
C MET A 380 -3.36 17.69 -1.23
N LEU A 381 -3.40 19.02 -1.43
CA LEU A 381 -4.44 19.67 -2.23
C LEU A 381 -4.44 19.18 -3.69
N MET A 382 -3.26 19.01 -4.30
CA MET A 382 -3.16 18.54 -5.69
C MET A 382 -3.62 17.08 -5.83
N LEU A 383 -3.26 16.20 -4.89
CA LEU A 383 -3.73 14.82 -4.86
C LEU A 383 -5.26 14.75 -4.69
N LEU A 384 -5.84 15.56 -3.80
CA LEU A 384 -7.30 15.69 -3.66
C LEU A 384 -7.94 16.11 -4.98
N LEU A 385 -7.44 17.18 -5.63
CA LEU A 385 -7.99 17.68 -6.90
C LEU A 385 -7.86 16.67 -8.06
N VAL A 386 -6.80 15.84 -8.09
CA VAL A 386 -6.64 14.78 -9.09
C VAL A 386 -7.65 13.65 -8.90
N THR A 387 -8.09 13.36 -7.67
CA THR A 387 -9.03 12.26 -7.41
C THR A 387 -10.46 12.57 -7.83
N LEU A 388 -10.88 13.84 -7.84
CA LEU A 388 -12.21 14.28 -8.26
C LEU A 388 -12.62 13.78 -9.67
N PRO A 389 -11.86 14.03 -10.74
CA PRO A 389 -12.20 13.50 -12.07
C PRO A 389 -12.12 11.97 -12.13
N VAL A 390 -11.23 11.33 -11.37
CA VAL A 390 -11.13 9.85 -11.33
C VAL A 390 -12.41 9.24 -10.73
N GLU A 391 -12.92 9.78 -9.63
CA GLU A 391 -14.18 9.37 -9.01
C GLU A 391 -15.39 9.61 -9.93
N VAL A 392 -15.46 10.77 -10.59
CA VAL A 392 -16.54 11.06 -11.55
C VAL A 392 -16.50 10.09 -12.74
N ILE A 393 -15.31 9.76 -13.25
CA ILE A 393 -15.16 8.75 -14.31
C ILE A 393 -15.59 7.37 -13.80
N PHE A 394 -15.23 6.99 -12.58
CA PHE A 394 -15.63 5.71 -11.97
C PHE A 394 -17.16 5.56 -11.86
N LEU A 395 -17.84 6.53 -11.24
CA LEU A 395 -19.30 6.52 -11.11
C LEU A 395 -19.98 6.54 -12.49
N SER A 396 -19.40 7.25 -13.46
CA SER A 396 -19.86 7.23 -14.86
C SER A 396 -19.73 5.83 -15.47
N VAL A 397 -18.59 5.16 -15.32
CA VAL A 397 -18.35 3.78 -15.82
C VAL A 397 -19.38 2.81 -15.23
N LEU A 398 -19.66 2.86 -13.93
CA LEU A 398 -20.70 2.03 -13.30
C LEU A 398 -22.08 2.24 -13.92
N SER A 399 -22.44 3.48 -14.24
CA SER A 399 -23.71 3.83 -14.87
C SER A 399 -23.76 3.47 -16.36
N LEU A 400 -22.65 3.61 -17.09
CA LEU A 400 -22.55 3.30 -18.53
C LEU A 400 -22.54 1.78 -18.78
N LEU A 401 -21.83 1.01 -17.95
CA LEU A 401 -21.85 -0.46 -18.00
C LEU A 401 -23.20 -1.05 -17.55
N GLY A 402 -24.10 -0.22 -17.01
CA GLY A 402 -25.41 -0.64 -16.53
C GLY A 402 -25.33 -1.53 -15.29
N TRP A 403 -24.29 -1.39 -14.47
CA TRP A 403 -24.15 -2.19 -13.25
C TRP A 403 -25.01 -1.62 -12.12
N LEU A 404 -25.08 -0.29 -12.01
CA LEU A 404 -25.82 0.42 -10.97
C LEU A 404 -26.64 1.57 -11.56
N HIS A 405 -27.87 1.73 -11.08
CA HIS A 405 -28.67 2.93 -11.27
C HIS A 405 -28.41 3.91 -10.13
N LEU A 406 -27.58 4.91 -10.38
CA LEU A 406 -27.17 5.92 -9.40
C LEU A 406 -28.06 7.17 -9.53
N PRO A 407 -28.93 7.48 -8.55
CA PRO A 407 -29.70 8.73 -8.59
C PRO A 407 -28.76 9.94 -8.39
N PHE A 408 -29.07 11.07 -9.00
CA PHE A 408 -28.22 12.28 -8.96
C PHE A 408 -27.84 12.71 -7.52
N VAL A 409 -28.78 12.59 -6.57
CA VAL A 409 -28.54 12.88 -5.14
C VAL A 409 -27.47 11.96 -4.54
N PHE A 410 -27.44 10.68 -4.94
CA PHE A 410 -26.38 9.75 -4.51
C PHE A 410 -25.04 10.17 -5.10
N VAL A 411 -24.97 10.48 -6.40
CA VAL A 411 -23.72 10.91 -7.05
C VAL A 411 -23.16 12.20 -6.42
N ALA A 412 -24.03 13.16 -6.11
CA ALA A 412 -23.62 14.40 -5.45
C ALA A 412 -23.07 14.15 -4.02
N LEU A 413 -23.77 13.32 -3.23
CA LEU A 413 -23.33 12.99 -1.87
C LEU A 413 -22.11 12.06 -1.86
N SER A 414 -21.99 11.11 -2.78
CA SER A 414 -20.86 10.19 -2.85
C SER A 414 -19.57 10.94 -3.16
N VAL A 415 -19.60 11.92 -4.08
CA VAL A 415 -18.45 12.81 -4.35
C VAL A 415 -18.09 13.63 -3.10
N VAL A 416 -19.05 14.12 -2.32
CA VAL A 416 -18.77 14.85 -1.05
C VAL A 416 -18.13 13.93 -0.01
N PHE A 417 -18.69 12.73 0.22
CA PHE A 417 -18.13 11.76 1.16
C PHE A 417 -16.77 11.23 0.72
N PHE A 418 -16.54 11.08 -0.58
CA PHE A 418 -15.26 10.76 -1.18
C PHE A 418 -14.22 11.87 -0.94
N CYS A 419 -14.58 13.15 -1.11
CA CYS A 419 -13.70 14.28 -0.77
C CYS A 419 -13.29 14.25 0.71
N ILE A 420 -14.23 13.91 1.60
CA ILE A 420 -13.97 13.75 3.04
C ILE A 420 -13.00 12.57 3.25
N ALA A 421 -13.25 11.41 2.62
CA ALA A 421 -12.38 10.23 2.73
C ALA A 421 -10.95 10.50 2.26
N VAL A 422 -10.76 11.15 1.10
CA VAL A 422 -9.43 11.53 0.59
C VAL A 422 -8.75 12.56 1.51
N SER A 423 -9.51 13.54 2.03
CA SER A 423 -8.97 14.52 2.98
C SER A 423 -8.53 13.87 4.30
N CYS A 424 -9.34 12.96 4.85
CA CYS A 424 -8.99 12.14 6.00
C CYS A 424 -7.75 11.28 5.73
N SER A 425 -7.67 10.65 4.56
CA SER A 425 -6.51 9.84 4.14
C SER A 425 -5.21 10.62 4.14
N LEU A 426 -5.21 11.81 3.52
CA LEU A 426 -4.03 12.67 3.42
C LEU A 426 -3.61 13.23 4.79
N LEU A 427 -4.57 13.62 5.63
CA LEU A 427 -4.32 14.08 7.00
C LEU A 427 -3.76 12.95 7.89
N LEU A 428 -4.34 11.75 7.79
CA LEU A 428 -3.89 10.56 8.49
C LEU A 428 -2.49 10.16 8.07
N ALA A 429 -2.20 10.11 6.77
CA ALA A 429 -0.87 9.83 6.24
C ALA A 429 0.16 10.85 6.77
N ARG A 430 -0.16 12.15 6.74
CA ARG A 430 0.71 13.19 7.31
C ARG A 430 0.97 12.99 8.80
N ALA A 431 -0.08 12.74 9.59
CA ALA A 431 0.03 12.58 11.03
C ALA A 431 0.82 11.32 11.40
N LEU A 432 0.52 10.20 10.75
CA LEU A 432 1.10 8.89 11.01
C LEU A 432 2.59 8.84 10.62
N THR A 433 2.96 9.30 9.42
CA THR A 433 4.36 9.34 8.97
C THR A 433 5.23 10.19 9.90
N ASN A 434 4.79 11.40 10.27
CA ASN A 434 5.53 12.26 11.19
C ASN A 434 5.59 11.67 12.62
N PHE A 435 4.52 11.03 13.09
CA PHE A 435 4.50 10.36 14.39
C PHE A 435 5.46 9.17 14.46
N LEU A 436 5.48 8.32 13.44
CA LEU A 436 6.39 7.18 13.34
C LEU A 436 7.85 7.64 13.25
N TRP A 437 8.13 8.64 12.40
CA TRP A 437 9.44 9.25 12.28
C TRP A 437 9.95 9.82 13.62
N ALA A 438 9.11 10.56 14.34
CA ALA A 438 9.42 11.08 15.67
C ALA A 438 9.62 9.99 16.76
N ARG A 439 9.32 8.73 16.45
CA ARG A 439 9.58 7.55 17.30
C ARG A 439 10.74 6.69 16.80
N ASN A 440 11.50 7.13 15.81
CA ASN A 440 12.53 6.35 15.11
C ASN A 440 11.99 5.05 14.49
N LEU A 441 10.75 5.08 13.99
CA LEU A 441 10.13 4.00 13.24
C LEU A 441 10.05 4.40 11.76
N ASP A 442 10.61 3.57 10.89
CA ASP A 442 10.65 3.80 9.44
C ASP A 442 9.23 3.84 8.82
N PRO A 443 8.77 4.98 8.28
CA PRO A 443 7.43 5.08 7.73
C PRO A 443 7.19 4.14 6.54
N ASP A 444 8.22 3.79 5.75
CA ASP A 444 8.10 2.86 4.60
C ASP A 444 7.67 1.45 5.03
N MET A 445 7.91 1.09 6.28
CA MET A 445 7.58 -0.22 6.84
C MET A 445 6.36 -0.18 7.78
N TYR A 446 6.09 0.95 8.43
CA TYR A 446 5.06 1.07 9.49
C TYR A 446 3.83 1.89 9.09
N ALA A 447 3.95 2.89 8.21
CA ALA A 447 2.84 3.82 7.94
C ALA A 447 1.79 3.18 7.02
N LEU A 448 2.19 2.58 5.91
CA LEU A 448 1.28 2.08 4.88
C LEU A 448 0.29 1.01 5.38
N PRO A 449 0.67 -0.02 6.16
CA PRO A 449 -0.29 -1.04 6.61
C PRO A 449 -1.36 -0.47 7.54
N ILE A 450 -0.95 0.40 8.47
CA ILE A 450 -1.85 1.06 9.42
C ILE A 450 -2.76 2.06 8.69
N HIS A 451 -2.20 2.84 7.77
CA HIS A 451 -2.95 3.81 6.96
C HIS A 451 -4.00 3.12 6.09
N SER A 452 -3.62 2.09 5.32
CA SER A 452 -4.54 1.39 4.42
C SER A 452 -5.70 0.76 5.18
N ALA A 453 -5.43 0.03 6.27
CA ALA A 453 -6.50 -0.61 7.05
C ALA A 453 -7.43 0.40 7.74
N LEU A 454 -6.92 1.56 8.17
CA LEU A 454 -7.76 2.65 8.68
C LEU A 454 -8.60 3.28 7.56
N MET A 455 -8.06 3.44 6.36
CA MET A 455 -8.82 3.97 5.23
C MET A 455 -9.85 3.00 4.66
N ASP A 456 -9.59 1.70 4.74
CA ASP A 456 -10.56 0.64 4.50
C ASP A 456 -11.79 0.82 5.42
N LEU A 457 -11.56 0.98 6.72
CA LEU A 457 -12.64 1.17 7.70
C LEU A 457 -13.36 2.53 7.52
N VAL A 458 -12.61 3.63 7.43
CA VAL A 458 -13.17 4.99 7.29
C VAL A 458 -13.94 5.14 5.98
N GLY A 459 -13.40 4.64 4.87
CA GLY A 459 -14.06 4.70 3.56
C GLY A 459 -15.41 3.97 3.56
N GLN A 460 -15.47 2.77 4.14
CA GLN A 460 -16.72 2.02 4.26
C GLN A 460 -17.73 2.69 5.21
N LEU A 461 -17.30 3.23 6.35
CA LEU A 461 -18.20 3.94 7.26
C LEU A 461 -18.78 5.23 6.64
N LEU A 462 -17.97 5.98 5.88
CA LEU A 462 -18.44 7.15 5.12
C LEU A 462 -19.40 6.75 3.98
N LEU A 463 -19.15 5.61 3.32
CA LEU A 463 -20.05 5.06 2.31
C LEU A 463 -21.40 4.65 2.93
N VAL A 464 -21.40 3.96 4.08
CA VAL A 464 -22.62 3.64 4.84
C VAL A 464 -23.41 4.91 5.15
N LEU A 465 -22.74 5.96 5.66
CA LEU A 465 -23.37 7.24 5.97
C LEU A 465 -23.99 7.90 4.72
N CYS A 466 -23.32 7.80 3.56
CA CYS A 466 -23.87 8.24 2.27
C CYS A 466 -25.17 7.48 1.90
N PHE A 467 -25.18 6.14 2.05
CA PHE A 467 -26.36 5.32 1.79
C PHE A 467 -27.53 5.62 2.74
N GLU A 468 -27.28 5.77 4.04
CA GLU A 468 -28.30 6.13 5.03
C GLU A 468 -28.94 7.50 4.71
N ILE A 469 -28.12 8.52 4.43
CA ILE A 469 -28.62 9.86 4.09
C ILE A 469 -29.44 9.84 2.80
N VAL A 470 -28.97 9.16 1.75
CA VAL A 470 -29.71 9.03 0.48
C VAL A 470 -31.04 8.28 0.70
N SER A 471 -31.04 7.25 1.56
CA SER A 471 -32.24 6.52 1.92
C SER A 471 -33.26 7.38 2.67
N LEU A 472 -32.83 8.28 3.54
CA LEU A 472 -33.70 9.26 4.22
C LEU A 472 -34.32 10.26 3.24
N PHE A 473 -33.63 10.62 2.16
CA PHE A 473 -34.17 11.44 1.06
C PHE A 473 -35.04 10.64 0.07
N GLY A 474 -35.33 9.36 0.34
CA GLY A 474 -36.14 8.50 -0.53
C GLY A 474 -35.42 8.01 -1.79
N GLY A 475 -34.13 8.32 -1.95
CA GLY A 475 -33.30 7.77 -3.02
C GLY A 475 -32.97 6.31 -2.75
N ARG A 476 -33.09 5.46 -3.77
CA ARG A 476 -32.56 4.09 -3.73
C ARG A 476 -31.56 3.93 -4.87
N VAL A 477 -30.33 3.56 -4.51
CA VAL A 477 -29.43 2.89 -5.46
C VAL A 477 -30.02 1.51 -5.72
N ALA A 478 -30.04 1.08 -6.98
CA ALA A 478 -30.55 -0.22 -7.37
C ALA A 478 -29.64 -0.84 -8.41
N LEU A 479 -29.51 -2.17 -8.38
CA LEU A 479 -28.92 -2.90 -9.50
C LEU A 479 -29.82 -2.73 -10.73
N LYS A 480 -29.23 -2.42 -11.89
CA LYS A 480 -30.00 -2.35 -13.13
C LYS A 480 -30.20 -3.78 -13.66
N PRO A 481 -31.41 -4.19 -14.07
CA PRO A 481 -31.61 -5.51 -14.63
C PRO A 481 -30.78 -5.66 -15.93
N PRO A 482 -30.20 -6.85 -16.20
CA PRO A 482 -29.44 -7.07 -17.42
C PRO A 482 -30.34 -6.86 -18.64
N VAL A 483 -29.83 -6.14 -19.63
CA VAL A 483 -30.49 -6.01 -20.93
C VAL A 483 -30.46 -7.39 -21.60
N THR A 484 -31.64 -7.94 -21.84
CA THR A 484 -31.88 -9.25 -22.49
C THR A 484 -31.58 -9.21 -23.97
#